data_AF-A0A1H0Z6X3-F1
#
_entry.id   AF-A0A1H0Z6X3-F1
#
_cell.length_a   1.000
_cell.length_b   1.000
_cell.length_c   1.000
_cell.angle_alpha   90.00
_cell.angle_beta   90.00
_cell.angle_gamma   90.00
#
_symmetry.space_group_name_H-M   'P 1'
#
loop_
_entity.id
_entity.type
_entity.pdbx_description
1 polymer ?
#
loop_
_entity_poly.entity_id
_entity_poly.type
_entity_poly.pdbx_seq_one_letter_code
_entity_poly.pdbx_strand_id
1 'polypeptide(L)'
;MATESNETKGSTRDVVLPGTVTDLVKAVREILGLAKDLREFAGWGIDALDKGHRRRAAKSVDALTFGPDLTRRPLERIAAGQGTADDYELIARRLGESAGTVEESVARLERYRDRLREAYGLAAANKLTDVLRGYRGKLTLRDALMLMVDDFRGDLSSTEALQYQAQHILISIDQLNADLIQLHDLIIEPARP
;
A
#
# COMPACT_ATOMS: atom_id res chain seq x y z
N MET A 1 -24.98 98.83 -30.41
CA MET A 1 -25.77 98.19 -29.34
C MET A 1 -25.96 96.74 -29.74
N ALA A 2 -25.17 95.86 -29.13
CA ALA A 2 -25.25 94.43 -29.29
C ALA A 2 -25.86 93.85 -28.01
N THR A 3 -26.77 92.89 -28.16
CA THR A 3 -26.77 91.56 -27.50
C THR A 3 -28.14 90.91 -27.67
N GLU A 4 -28.18 89.88 -28.52
CA GLU A 4 -29.17 88.80 -28.42
C GLU A 4 -28.79 87.90 -27.25
N SER A 5 -29.80 87.42 -26.51
CA SER A 5 -29.67 86.44 -25.43
C SER A 5 -30.64 85.30 -25.71
N ASN A 6 -30.13 84.08 -25.90
CA ASN A 6 -30.65 82.86 -25.28
C ASN A 6 -29.88 81.64 -25.80
N GLU A 7 -29.05 81.05 -24.94
CA GLU A 7 -28.67 79.64 -25.06
C GLU A 7 -29.01 78.89 -23.77
N THR A 8 -29.87 77.90 -23.97
CA THR A 8 -30.39 76.91 -23.04
C THR A 8 -29.26 76.01 -22.53
N LYS A 9 -29.02 75.99 -21.22
CA LYS A 9 -28.12 75.02 -20.57
C LYS A 9 -28.76 73.63 -20.56
N GLY A 10 -28.22 72.73 -21.39
CA GLY A 10 -28.45 71.29 -21.30
C GLY A 10 -27.80 70.72 -20.03
N SER A 11 -28.57 69.97 -19.27
CA SER A 11 -28.14 69.17 -18.12
C SER A 11 -27.44 67.91 -18.62
N THR A 12 -26.10 67.87 -18.59
CA THR A 12 -25.32 66.64 -18.73
C THR A 12 -25.46 65.81 -17.46
N ARG A 13 -26.20 64.70 -17.55
CA ARG A 13 -26.09 63.60 -16.59
C ARG A 13 -24.77 62.88 -16.88
N ASP A 14 -23.85 62.89 -15.92
CA ASP A 14 -22.72 61.98 -15.91
C ASP A 14 -23.26 60.55 -15.77
N VAL A 15 -23.27 59.84 -16.90
CA VAL A 15 -23.44 58.40 -16.93
C VAL A 15 -22.11 57.80 -16.52
N VAL A 16 -21.97 57.46 -15.24
CA VAL A 16 -20.88 56.63 -14.75
C VAL A 16 -21.07 55.24 -15.32
N LEU A 17 -20.32 54.92 -16.38
CA LEU A 17 -20.22 53.57 -16.94
C LEU A 17 -19.47 52.67 -15.94
N PRO A 18 -20.10 51.61 -15.40
CA PRO A 18 -19.42 50.62 -14.59
C PRO A 18 -18.66 49.69 -15.53
N GLY A 19 -17.34 49.57 -15.34
CA GLY A 19 -16.53 48.67 -16.16
C GLY A 19 -15.11 49.17 -16.32
N THR A 20 -14.40 49.37 -15.21
CA THR A 20 -12.95 49.56 -15.28
C THR A 20 -12.26 48.21 -15.18
N VAL A 21 -11.20 48.04 -15.97
CA VAL A 21 -10.27 46.89 -16.01
C VAL A 21 -9.83 46.46 -14.59
N THR A 22 -9.86 47.38 -13.63
CA THR A 22 -9.60 47.15 -12.21
C THR A 22 -10.53 46.13 -11.54
N ASP A 23 -11.82 46.10 -11.88
CA ASP A 23 -12.77 45.13 -11.33
C ASP A 23 -12.54 43.72 -11.91
N LEU A 24 -12.15 43.64 -13.18
CA LEU A 24 -11.76 42.38 -13.81
C LEU A 24 -10.47 41.81 -13.20
N VAL A 25 -9.47 42.67 -12.93
CA VAL A 25 -8.22 42.26 -12.27
C VAL A 25 -8.47 41.79 -10.84
N LYS A 26 -9.40 42.43 -10.12
CA LYS A 26 -9.79 42.02 -8.76
C LYS A 26 -10.52 40.68 -8.76
N ALA A 27 -11.45 40.47 -9.70
CA ALA A 27 -12.14 39.20 -9.88
C ALA A 27 -11.18 38.06 -10.26
N VAL A 28 -10.21 38.30 -11.15
CA VAL A 28 -9.19 37.29 -11.50
C VAL A 28 -8.28 36.97 -10.31
N ARG A 29 -7.91 37.96 -9.49
CA ARG A 29 -7.11 37.74 -8.28
C ARG A 29 -7.86 36.95 -7.21
N GLU A 30 -9.16 37.18 -7.03
CA GLU A 30 -10.01 36.37 -6.13
C GLU A 30 -10.20 34.94 -6.64
N ILE A 31 -10.36 34.75 -7.96
CA ILE A 31 -10.45 33.40 -8.57
C ILE A 31 -9.11 32.64 -8.43
N LEU A 32 -7.97 33.31 -8.60
CA LEU A 32 -6.65 32.71 -8.37
C LEU A 32 -6.40 32.40 -6.90
N GLY A 33 -6.88 33.24 -5.98
CA GLY A 33 -6.85 32.97 -4.53
C GLY A 33 -7.68 31.74 -4.17
N LEU A 34 -8.92 31.67 -4.65
CA LEU A 34 -9.80 30.51 -4.49
C LEU A 34 -9.22 29.24 -5.11
N ALA A 35 -8.57 29.32 -6.28
CA ALA A 35 -7.92 28.17 -6.90
C ALA A 35 -6.70 27.67 -6.11
N LYS A 36 -5.96 28.59 -5.46
CA LYS A 36 -4.84 28.23 -4.58
C LYS A 36 -5.35 27.56 -3.29
N ASP A 37 -6.39 28.11 -2.69
CA ASP A 37 -7.01 27.55 -1.49
C ASP A 37 -7.67 26.18 -1.79
N LEU A 38 -8.31 26.03 -2.96
CA LEU A 38 -8.86 24.76 -3.41
C LEU A 38 -7.76 23.73 -3.69
N ARG A 39 -6.58 24.16 -4.17
CA ARG A 39 -5.41 23.29 -4.40
C ARG A 39 -4.74 22.88 -3.09
N GLU A 40 -4.64 23.78 -2.11
CA GLU A 40 -4.17 23.44 -0.76
C GLU A 40 -5.14 22.50 -0.05
N PHE A 41 -6.46 22.74 -0.15
CA PHE A 41 -7.49 21.88 0.42
C PHE A 41 -7.56 20.51 -0.27
N ALA A 42 -7.41 20.48 -1.60
CA ALA A 42 -7.30 19.23 -2.37
C ALA A 42 -6.00 18.47 -2.04
N GLY A 43 -4.89 19.18 -1.82
CA GLY A 43 -3.62 18.59 -1.37
C GLY A 43 -3.77 17.87 -0.04
N TRP A 44 -4.42 18.49 0.94
CA TRP A 44 -4.68 17.87 2.26
C TRP A 44 -5.56 16.62 2.15
N GLY A 45 -6.57 16.64 1.28
CA GLY A 45 -7.42 15.48 1.02
C GLY A 45 -6.67 14.32 0.35
N ILE A 46 -5.81 14.62 -0.62
CA ILE A 46 -4.98 13.63 -1.33
C ILE A 46 -3.95 13.01 -0.37
N ASP A 47 -3.29 13.83 0.45
CA ASP A 47 -2.29 13.36 1.42
C ASP A 47 -2.90 12.48 2.51
N ALA A 48 -4.10 12.84 3.01
CA ALA A 48 -4.82 12.04 4.00
C ALA A 48 -5.28 10.69 3.44
N LEU A 49 -5.78 10.68 2.20
CA LEU A 49 -6.16 9.45 1.50
C LEU A 49 -4.94 8.55 1.28
N ASP A 50 -3.84 9.11 0.80
CA ASP A 50 -2.62 8.35 0.53
C ASP A 50 -2.02 7.75 1.80
N LYS A 51 -1.96 8.52 2.89
CA LYS A 51 -1.60 8.02 4.22
C LYS A 51 -2.49 6.87 4.67
N GLY A 52 -3.80 6.95 4.39
CA GLY A 52 -4.76 5.89 4.64
C GLY A 52 -4.43 4.60 3.87
N HIS A 53 -4.07 4.72 2.59
CA HIS A 53 -3.69 3.59 1.75
C HIS A 53 -2.38 2.94 2.21
N ARG A 54 -1.34 3.74 2.51
CA ARG A 54 -0.06 3.25 3.06
C ARG A 54 -0.25 2.48 4.36
N ARG A 55 -1.03 3.01 5.30
CA ARG A 55 -1.29 2.34 6.58
C ARG A 55 -2.00 1.00 6.40
N ARG A 56 -2.95 0.90 5.45
CA ARG A 56 -3.63 -0.37 5.15
C ARG A 56 -2.71 -1.37 4.46
N ALA A 57 -1.83 -0.90 3.57
CA ALA A 57 -0.83 -1.73 2.92
C ALA A 57 0.19 -2.27 3.94
N ALA A 58 0.72 -1.42 4.83
CA ALA A 58 1.62 -1.82 5.91
C ALA A 58 1.01 -2.91 6.80
N LYS A 59 -0.24 -2.72 7.26
CA LYS A 59 -0.97 -3.76 8.00
C LYS A 59 -1.12 -5.07 7.23
N SER A 60 -1.28 -5.01 5.91
CA SER A 60 -1.34 -6.20 5.08
C SER A 60 0.03 -6.87 4.95
N VAL A 61 1.13 -6.13 4.94
CA VAL A 61 2.48 -6.70 5.00
C VAL A 61 2.69 -7.44 6.32
N ASP A 62 2.30 -6.85 7.45
CA ASP A 62 2.41 -7.47 8.77
C ASP A 62 1.67 -8.83 8.83
N ALA A 63 0.48 -8.89 8.24
CA ALA A 63 -0.32 -10.11 8.17
C ALA A 63 0.32 -11.25 7.35
N LEU A 64 1.31 -10.95 6.52
CA LEU A 64 2.06 -11.97 5.76
C LEU A 64 3.25 -12.55 6.53
N THR A 65 3.64 -11.96 7.65
CA THR A 65 4.76 -12.48 8.44
C THR A 65 4.48 -13.88 8.98
N PHE A 66 5.52 -14.71 9.07
CA PHE A 66 5.45 -15.99 9.77
C PHE A 66 5.88 -15.79 11.23
N GLY A 67 4.89 -15.58 12.09
CA GLY A 67 5.11 -15.42 13.53
C GLY A 67 5.45 -16.74 14.25
N PRO A 68 6.03 -16.65 15.46
CA PRO A 68 6.42 -17.81 16.27
C PRO A 68 5.26 -18.75 16.63
N ASP A 69 4.05 -18.19 16.84
CA ASP A 69 2.86 -18.95 17.24
C ASP A 69 2.04 -19.52 16.06
N LEU A 70 2.41 -19.17 14.82
CA LEU A 70 1.69 -19.59 13.62
C LEU A 70 2.18 -20.96 13.14
N THR A 71 3.32 -21.02 12.47
CA THR A 71 3.86 -22.28 11.92
C THR A 71 5.32 -22.51 12.28
N ARG A 72 6.00 -21.52 12.87
CA ARG A 72 7.45 -21.56 13.08
C ARG A 72 7.88 -22.60 14.11
N ARG A 73 7.30 -22.58 15.32
CA ARG A 73 7.66 -23.53 16.39
C ARG A 73 7.50 -25.01 16.02
N PRO A 74 6.36 -25.48 15.46
CA PRO A 74 6.26 -26.87 15.01
C PRO A 74 7.27 -27.19 13.90
N LEU A 75 7.51 -26.24 12.98
CA LEU A 75 8.51 -26.42 11.93
C LEU A 75 9.94 -26.51 12.47
N GLU A 76 10.30 -25.73 13.49
CA GLU A 76 11.59 -25.80 14.20
C GLU A 76 11.79 -27.17 14.86
N ARG A 77 10.74 -27.75 15.47
CA ARG A 77 10.80 -29.10 16.02
C ARG A 77 11.03 -30.15 14.94
N ILE A 78 10.29 -30.06 13.83
CA ILE A 78 10.48 -30.97 12.68
C ILE A 78 11.90 -30.85 12.14
N ALA A 79 12.41 -29.63 11.95
CA ALA A 79 13.77 -29.36 11.47
C ALA A 79 14.87 -29.90 12.42
N ALA A 80 14.58 -29.99 13.72
CA ALA A 80 15.45 -30.57 14.73
C ALA A 80 15.35 -32.11 14.82
N GLY A 81 14.50 -32.76 14.00
CA GLY A 81 14.25 -34.21 14.06
C GLY A 81 13.36 -34.62 15.24
N GLN A 82 12.70 -33.66 15.88
CA GLN A 82 11.79 -33.86 17.02
C GLN A 82 10.32 -33.67 16.63
N GLY A 83 10.03 -33.66 15.33
CA GLY A 83 8.68 -33.50 14.80
C GLY A 83 7.79 -34.68 15.14
N THR A 84 6.56 -34.37 15.52
CA THR A 84 5.49 -35.34 15.81
C THR A 84 4.34 -35.16 14.82
N ALA A 85 3.41 -36.13 14.75
CA ALA A 85 2.20 -35.99 13.93
C ALA A 85 1.41 -34.71 14.28
N ASP A 86 1.34 -34.37 15.57
CA ASP A 86 0.67 -33.16 16.05
C ASP A 86 1.31 -31.87 15.50
N ASP A 87 2.61 -31.86 15.19
CA ASP A 87 3.29 -30.71 14.61
C ASP A 87 2.83 -30.45 13.16
N TYR A 88 2.68 -31.50 12.35
CA TYR A 88 2.17 -31.39 10.98
C TYR A 88 0.70 -30.98 10.96
N GLU A 89 -0.12 -31.57 11.84
CA GLU A 89 -1.53 -31.20 11.96
C GLU A 89 -1.70 -29.75 12.45
N LEU A 90 -0.83 -29.30 13.37
CA LEU A 90 -0.82 -27.92 13.81
C LEU A 90 -0.46 -26.97 12.65
N ILE A 91 0.53 -27.31 11.82
CA ILE A 91 0.89 -26.52 10.63
C ILE A 91 -0.31 -26.44 9.69
N ALA A 92 -0.91 -27.58 9.34
CA ALA A 92 -2.06 -27.64 8.43
C ALA A 92 -3.23 -26.78 8.93
N ARG A 93 -3.60 -26.93 10.20
CA ARG A 93 -4.66 -26.15 10.83
C ARG A 93 -4.37 -24.65 10.76
N ARG A 94 -3.15 -24.23 11.09
CA ARG A 94 -2.74 -22.82 11.11
C ARG A 94 -2.70 -22.21 9.70
N LEU A 95 -2.32 -22.99 8.70
CA LEU A 95 -2.41 -22.59 7.30
C LEU A 95 -3.87 -22.38 6.88
N GLY A 96 -4.76 -23.30 7.26
CA GLY A 96 -6.20 -23.16 7.02
C GLY A 96 -6.81 -21.93 7.71
N GLU A 97 -6.57 -21.77 9.01
CA GLU A 97 -7.07 -20.64 9.82
C GLU A 97 -6.63 -19.27 9.27
N SER A 98 -5.41 -19.17 8.73
CA SER A 98 -4.85 -17.93 8.21
C SER A 98 -5.15 -17.65 6.73
N ALA A 99 -5.74 -18.61 5.99
CA ALA A 99 -5.85 -18.52 4.53
C ALA A 99 -6.59 -17.26 4.06
N GLY A 100 -7.79 -17.01 4.60
CA GLY A 100 -8.58 -15.84 4.19
C GLY A 100 -7.90 -14.50 4.49
N THR A 101 -7.21 -14.38 5.63
CA THR A 101 -6.47 -13.16 5.98
C THR A 101 -5.27 -12.94 5.06
N VAL A 102 -4.57 -14.01 4.68
CA VAL A 102 -3.45 -13.95 3.73
C VAL A 102 -3.96 -13.56 2.34
N GLU A 103 -5.03 -14.21 1.85
CA GLU A 103 -5.63 -13.90 0.55
C GLU A 103 -6.08 -12.44 0.45
N GLU A 104 -6.78 -11.94 1.47
CA GLU A 104 -7.21 -10.54 1.50
C GLU A 104 -6.00 -9.59 1.49
N SER A 105 -4.95 -9.92 2.23
CA SER A 105 -3.74 -9.11 2.31
C SER A 105 -2.96 -9.11 1.00
N VAL A 106 -2.84 -10.26 0.34
CA VAL A 106 -2.26 -10.39 -1.01
C VAL A 106 -3.05 -9.53 -1.99
N ALA A 107 -4.37 -9.69 -2.06
CA ALA A 107 -5.21 -8.93 -2.99
C ALA A 107 -5.18 -7.41 -2.71
N ARG A 108 -5.01 -7.01 -1.44
CA ARG A 108 -4.83 -5.60 -1.08
C ARG A 108 -3.48 -5.05 -1.55
N LEU A 109 -2.41 -5.81 -1.36
CA LEU A 109 -1.07 -5.42 -1.78
C LEU A 109 -0.94 -5.41 -3.31
N GLU A 110 -1.53 -6.36 -4.01
CA GLU A 110 -1.56 -6.37 -5.48
C GLU A 110 -2.22 -5.09 -6.04
N ARG A 111 -3.33 -4.64 -5.43
CA ARG A 111 -3.96 -3.35 -5.79
C ARG A 111 -3.11 -2.14 -5.41
N TYR A 112 -2.23 -2.27 -4.41
CA TYR A 112 -1.31 -1.21 -4.00
C TYR A 112 -0.05 -1.14 -4.87
N ARG A 113 0.26 -2.19 -5.64
CA ARG A 113 1.47 -2.31 -6.46
C ARG A 113 1.67 -1.15 -7.42
N ASP A 114 0.62 -0.69 -8.10
CA ASP A 114 0.74 0.41 -9.05
C ASP A 114 1.14 1.72 -8.36
N ARG A 115 0.61 1.97 -7.16
CA ARG A 115 1.01 3.14 -6.35
C ARG A 115 2.45 3.03 -5.88
N LEU A 116 2.86 1.84 -5.46
CA LEU A 116 4.26 1.60 -5.08
C LEU A 116 5.20 1.85 -6.27
N ARG A 117 4.78 1.46 -7.48
CA ARG A 117 5.52 1.73 -8.73
C ARG A 117 5.60 3.23 -9.03
N GLU A 118 4.52 3.96 -8.87
CA GLU A 118 4.47 5.40 -9.12
C GLU A 118 5.34 6.17 -8.12
N ALA A 119 5.31 5.79 -6.84
CA ALA A 119 6.04 6.48 -5.78
C ALA A 119 7.54 6.12 -5.71
N TYR A 120 7.90 4.87 -6.00
CA TYR A 120 9.26 4.34 -5.76
C TYR A 120 9.88 3.62 -6.96
N GLY A 121 9.19 3.61 -8.10
CA GLY A 121 9.65 2.99 -9.34
C GLY A 121 9.39 1.48 -9.42
N LEU A 122 9.74 0.92 -10.58
CA LEU A 122 9.46 -0.47 -10.92
C LEU A 122 10.15 -1.48 -9.98
N ALA A 123 11.34 -1.16 -9.47
CA ALA A 123 12.08 -2.04 -8.57
C ALA A 123 11.29 -2.33 -7.27
N ALA A 124 10.65 -1.32 -6.69
CA ALA A 124 9.82 -1.48 -5.50
C ALA A 124 8.58 -2.35 -5.78
N ALA A 125 7.92 -2.11 -6.91
CA ALA A 125 6.77 -2.92 -7.33
C ALA A 125 7.13 -4.39 -7.61
N ASN A 126 8.33 -4.65 -8.14
CA ASN A 126 8.83 -6.01 -8.34
C ASN A 126 9.17 -6.68 -7.01
N LYS A 127 9.82 -5.96 -6.08
CA LYS A 127 10.07 -6.47 -4.73
C LYS A 127 8.77 -6.92 -4.04
N LEU A 128 7.69 -6.16 -4.19
CA LEU A 128 6.38 -6.58 -3.70
C LEU A 128 5.92 -7.89 -4.36
N THR A 129 6.01 -7.99 -5.68
CA THR A 129 5.67 -9.24 -6.39
C THR A 129 6.51 -10.42 -5.88
N ASP A 130 7.81 -10.23 -5.69
CA ASP A 130 8.73 -11.27 -5.23
C ASP A 130 8.38 -11.74 -3.81
N VAL A 131 8.05 -10.82 -2.91
CA VAL A 131 7.59 -11.12 -1.55
C VAL A 131 6.28 -11.92 -1.56
N LEU A 132 5.38 -11.67 -2.51
CA LEU A 132 4.10 -12.39 -2.58
C LEU A 132 4.22 -13.75 -3.27
N ARG A 133 4.90 -13.80 -4.41
CA ARG A 133 4.85 -14.90 -5.40
C ARG A 133 6.21 -15.39 -5.88
N GLY A 134 7.31 -14.76 -5.46
CA GLY A 134 8.65 -15.21 -5.81
C GLY A 134 8.97 -16.59 -5.24
N TYR A 135 10.13 -17.14 -5.59
CA TYR A 135 10.56 -18.47 -5.14
C TYR A 135 10.53 -18.66 -3.61
N ARG A 136 10.75 -17.59 -2.84
CA ARG A 136 10.65 -17.56 -1.37
C ARG A 136 9.47 -16.71 -0.89
N GLY A 137 8.56 -16.39 -1.79
CA GLY A 137 7.39 -15.57 -1.52
C GLY A 137 6.39 -16.28 -0.62
N LYS A 138 5.49 -15.48 -0.05
CA LYS A 138 4.50 -15.96 0.92
C LYS A 138 3.67 -17.13 0.41
N LEU A 139 3.19 -17.08 -0.84
CA LEU A 139 2.36 -18.13 -1.40
C LEU A 139 3.15 -19.42 -1.62
N THR A 140 4.35 -19.32 -2.20
CA THR A 140 5.23 -20.47 -2.42
C THR A 140 5.61 -21.17 -1.11
N LEU A 141 5.87 -20.43 -0.03
CA LEU A 141 6.16 -21.03 1.27
C LEU A 141 4.94 -21.70 1.91
N ARG A 142 3.73 -21.18 1.68
CA ARG A 142 2.51 -21.85 2.13
C ARG A 142 2.28 -23.16 1.38
N ASP A 143 2.51 -23.15 0.07
CA ASP A 143 2.40 -24.36 -0.76
C ASP A 143 3.45 -25.40 -0.35
N ALA A 144 4.70 -24.97 -0.08
CA ALA A 144 5.76 -25.85 0.39
C ALA A 144 5.45 -26.47 1.77
N LEU A 145 4.84 -25.70 2.68
CA LEU A 145 4.40 -26.22 3.97
C LEU A 145 3.24 -27.23 3.81
N MET A 146 2.27 -26.93 2.93
CA MET A 146 1.17 -27.87 2.64
C MET A 146 1.69 -29.16 2.02
N LEU A 147 2.59 -29.07 1.04
CA LEU A 147 3.21 -30.24 0.43
C LEU A 147 3.94 -31.11 1.46
N MET A 148 4.71 -30.49 2.37
CA MET A 148 5.38 -31.22 3.46
C MET A 148 4.39 -31.97 4.36
N VAL A 149 3.24 -31.35 4.67
CA VAL A 149 2.18 -32.01 5.45
C VAL A 149 1.58 -33.18 4.68
N ASP A 150 1.30 -32.99 3.39
CA ASP A 150 0.70 -34.03 2.56
C ASP A 150 1.65 -35.20 2.34
N ASP A 151 2.95 -34.94 2.17
CA ASP A 151 4.00 -35.95 2.10
C ASP A 151 4.10 -36.77 3.39
N PHE A 152 3.98 -36.12 4.56
CA PHE A 152 3.93 -36.80 5.85
C PHE A 152 2.68 -37.69 5.96
N ARG A 153 1.50 -37.17 5.62
CA ARG A 153 0.23 -37.90 5.72
C ARG A 153 0.15 -39.09 4.76
N GLY A 154 0.75 -38.95 3.58
CA GLY A 154 0.81 -40.00 2.57
C GLY A 154 1.93 -41.01 2.77
N ASP A 155 2.76 -40.84 3.81
CA ASP A 155 3.98 -41.64 4.02
C ASP A 155 4.89 -41.65 2.77
N LEU A 156 4.95 -40.50 2.08
CA LEU A 156 5.64 -40.35 0.79
C LEU A 156 7.11 -39.97 0.95
N SER A 157 7.51 -39.53 2.14
CA SER A 157 8.85 -39.02 2.43
C SER A 157 9.40 -39.61 3.73
N SER A 158 10.70 -39.90 3.75
CA SER A 158 11.36 -40.33 4.98
C SER A 158 11.42 -39.19 6.00
N THR A 159 11.64 -39.54 7.27
CA THR A 159 11.78 -38.54 8.35
C THR A 159 12.94 -37.58 8.07
N GLU A 160 14.07 -38.07 7.53
CA GLU A 160 15.22 -37.24 7.18
C GLU A 160 14.90 -36.28 6.03
N ALA A 161 14.11 -36.71 5.04
CA ALA A 161 13.68 -35.85 3.94
C ALA A 161 12.77 -34.70 4.44
N LEU A 162 11.80 -35.02 5.31
CA LEU A 162 10.92 -34.03 5.93
C LEU A 162 11.69 -33.06 6.84
N GLN A 163 12.68 -33.56 7.59
CA GLN A 163 13.56 -32.72 8.40
C GLN A 163 14.35 -31.74 7.53
N TYR A 164 14.95 -32.23 6.45
CA TYR A 164 15.69 -31.40 5.50
C TYR A 164 14.79 -30.34 4.85
N GLN A 165 13.59 -30.72 4.41
CA GLN A 165 12.61 -29.80 3.87
C GLN A 165 12.23 -28.71 4.88
N ALA A 166 11.97 -29.07 6.15
CA ALA A 166 11.66 -28.12 7.20
C ALA A 166 12.77 -27.08 7.43
N GLN A 167 14.04 -27.49 7.38
CA GLN A 167 15.19 -26.59 7.49
C GLN A 167 15.22 -25.57 6.35
N HIS A 168 14.99 -26.01 5.10
CA HIS A 168 14.93 -25.11 3.94
C HIS A 168 13.77 -24.12 4.01
N ILE A 169 12.60 -24.58 4.48
CA ILE A 169 11.44 -23.71 4.67
C ILE A 169 11.76 -22.66 5.75
N LEU A 170 12.40 -23.02 6.87
CA LEU A 170 12.77 -22.05 7.92
C LEU A 170 13.70 -20.95 7.41
N ILE A 171 14.75 -21.33 6.66
CA ILE A 171 15.70 -20.36 6.07
C ILE A 171 14.94 -19.39 5.15
N SER A 172 14.01 -19.91 4.34
CA SER A 172 13.23 -19.11 3.42
C SER A 172 12.22 -18.21 4.15
N ILE A 173 11.64 -18.68 5.26
CA ILE A 173 10.79 -17.87 6.15
C ILE A 173 11.57 -16.70 6.74
N ASP A 174 12.80 -16.92 7.20
CA ASP A 174 13.63 -15.85 7.78
C ASP A 174 13.92 -14.76 6.76
N GLN A 175 14.26 -15.15 5.54
CA GLN A 175 14.49 -14.22 4.45
C GLN A 175 13.22 -13.47 4.04
N LEU A 176 12.09 -14.17 3.91
CA LEU A 176 10.81 -13.53 3.63
C LEU A 176 10.42 -12.52 4.71
N ASN A 177 10.57 -12.87 5.99
CA ASN A 177 10.28 -11.96 7.09
C ASN A 177 11.17 -10.70 7.03
N ALA A 178 12.46 -10.85 6.68
CA ALA A 178 13.34 -9.70 6.47
C ALA A 178 12.91 -8.83 5.29
N ASP A 179 12.50 -9.44 4.17
CA ASP A 179 12.01 -8.72 3.00
C ASP A 179 10.68 -7.99 3.29
N LEU A 180 9.80 -8.61 4.08
CA LEU A 180 8.54 -8.01 4.55
C LEU A 180 8.80 -6.79 5.42
N ILE A 181 9.78 -6.83 6.33
CA ILE A 181 10.18 -5.66 7.14
C ILE A 181 10.65 -4.52 6.24
N GLN A 182 11.56 -4.80 5.30
CA GLN A 182 12.05 -3.78 4.38
C GLN A 182 10.93 -3.20 3.49
N LEU A 183 9.97 -4.04 3.07
CA LEU A 183 8.82 -3.59 2.29
C LEU A 183 7.87 -2.74 3.14
N HIS A 184 7.64 -3.12 4.39
CA HIS A 184 6.84 -2.35 5.34
C HIS A 184 7.44 -0.95 5.54
N ASP A 185 8.75 -0.87 5.79
CA ASP A 185 9.45 0.39 5.99
C ASP A 185 9.35 1.28 4.74
N LEU A 186 9.55 0.71 3.56
CA LEU A 186 9.37 1.41 2.28
C LEU A 186 7.95 1.98 2.10
N ILE A 187 6.92 1.26 2.56
CA ILE A 187 5.52 1.69 2.45
C ILE A 187 5.20 2.81 3.45
N ILE A 188 5.75 2.75 4.66
CA ILE A 188 5.49 3.74 5.71
C ILE A 188 6.29 5.02 5.51
N GLU A 189 7.51 4.93 4.97
CA GLU A 189 8.33 6.11 4.73
C GLU A 189 7.65 7.08 3.74
N PRO A 190 7.82 8.41 3.92
CA PRO A 190 7.40 9.38 2.93
C PRO A 190 8.31 9.28 1.70
N ALA A 191 7.71 9.12 0.51
CA ALA A 191 8.42 9.28 -0.75
C ALA A 191 9.17 10.62 -0.75
N ARG A 192 10.49 10.57 -0.92
CA ARG A 192 11.32 11.79 -0.97
C ARG A 192 10.98 12.53 -2.27
N PRO A 193 10.70 13.84 -2.20
CA PRO A 193 10.40 14.67 -3.38
C PRO A 193 11.61 14.77 -4.32
#